data_AF-A0A7J9C6P8-F1
#
_entry.id   AF-A0A7J9C6P8-F1
#
_cell.length_a   1.000
_cell.length_b   1.000
_cell.length_c   1.000
_cell.angle_alpha   90.00
_cell.angle_beta   90.00
_cell.angle_gamma   90.00
#
_symmetry.space_group_name_H-M   'P 1'
#
loop_
_entity.id
_entity.type
_entity.pdbx_description
1 polymer ?
#
loop_
_entity_poly.entity_id
_entity_poly.type
_entity_poly.pdbx_seq_one_letter_code
_entity_poly.pdbx_strand_id
1 'polypeptide(L)'
;MSHFITPENIERLKQAQEADRVQLDYTQPIQKEVPKDAAVADGDSQIGTVGCVAVDNEGNLATATSTGGIVNKMVGRIGDTPIIGAGTYANHLCAVSATGRGEAIIRGTIARDVAAVMEFKGLSLKEAAAYVIDQVPRGNAGLVAVSSTGEVAMPFNTTGMFRACATEDGYSEIAIWDSPTK
;
A
#
# COMPACT_ATOMS: atom_id res chain seq x y z
N MET A 1 1.49 -15.97 26.86
CA MET A 1 1.25 -14.51 26.85
C MET A 1 1.08 -14.09 25.41
N SER A 2 0.01 -13.37 25.07
CA SER A 2 -0.21 -12.86 23.72
C SER A 2 0.78 -11.73 23.46
N HIS A 3 1.62 -11.85 22.42
CA HIS A 3 2.59 -10.82 22.02
C HIS A 3 1.96 -9.46 21.70
N PHE A 4 0.64 -9.41 21.51
CA PHE A 4 -0.10 -8.22 21.13
C PHE A 4 -1.00 -7.66 22.24
N ILE A 5 -1.26 -8.42 23.30
CA ILE A 5 -2.06 -7.98 24.46
C ILE A 5 -1.07 -7.61 25.57
N THR A 6 -0.59 -6.37 25.52
CA THR A 6 0.31 -5.79 26.53
C THR A 6 -0.42 -4.73 27.35
N PRO A 7 0.03 -4.42 28.59
CA PRO A 7 -0.54 -3.34 29.39
C PRO A 7 -0.58 -2.00 28.64
N GLU A 8 0.44 -1.70 27.83
CA GLU A 8 0.53 -0.48 27.04
C GLU A 8 -0.54 -0.42 25.94
N ASN A 9 -0.78 -1.53 25.24
CA ASN A 9 -1.82 -1.59 24.20
C ASN A 9 -3.24 -1.51 24.80
N ILE A 10 -3.45 -2.06 26.00
CA ILE A 10 -4.72 -1.94 26.73
C ILE A 10 -4.96 -0.48 27.13
N GLU A 11 -3.94 0.21 27.65
CA GLU A 11 -4.05 1.61 28.04
C GLU A 11 -4.31 2.52 26.83
N ARG A 12 -3.63 2.29 25.71
CA ARG A 12 -3.89 3.00 24.45
C ARG A 12 -5.32 2.79 23.96
N LEU A 13 -5.84 1.57 24.03
CA LEU A 13 -7.22 1.29 23.66
C LEU A 13 -8.21 2.06 24.55
N LYS A 14 -7.98 2.13 25.86
CA LYS A 14 -8.81 2.93 26.77
C LYS A 14 -8.79 4.41 26.40
N GLN A 15 -7.61 4.98 26.17
CA GLN A 15 -7.47 6.39 25.77
C GLN A 15 -8.19 6.68 24.44
N ALA A 16 -8.10 5.76 23.47
CA ALA A 16 -8.82 5.87 22.21
C ALA A 16 -10.35 5.80 22.39
N GLN A 17 -10.84 4.93 23.27
CA GLN A 17 -12.25 4.82 23.62
C GLN A 17 -12.77 6.07 24.34
N GLU A 18 -12.03 6.62 25.30
CA GLU A 18 -12.38 7.85 26.02
C GLU A 18 -12.42 9.07 25.10
N ALA A 19 -11.54 9.12 24.10
CA ALA A 19 -11.45 10.21 23.13
C ALA A 19 -12.34 10.02 21.89
N ASP A 20 -13.08 8.90 21.79
CA ASP A 20 -13.91 8.50 20.64
C ASP A 20 -13.19 8.66 19.28
N ARG A 21 -11.91 8.24 19.22
CA ARG A 21 -11.05 8.41 18.03
C ARG A 21 -10.14 7.21 17.79
N VAL A 22 -9.79 6.97 16.52
CA VAL A 22 -8.77 5.97 16.15
C VAL A 22 -7.37 6.56 16.42
N GLN A 23 -6.55 5.84 17.18
CA GLN A 23 -5.18 6.24 17.53
C GLN A 23 -4.14 5.32 16.88
N LEU A 24 -3.05 5.89 16.39
CA LEU A 24 -1.96 5.19 15.71
C LEU A 24 -0.75 4.98 16.60
N ASP A 25 0.00 3.91 16.30
CA ASP A 25 1.10 3.41 17.13
C ASP A 25 2.48 4.01 16.79
N TYR A 26 2.59 4.82 15.74
CA TYR A 26 3.85 5.46 15.39
C TYR A 26 4.10 6.68 16.29
N THR A 27 4.72 6.43 17.44
CA THR A 27 5.52 7.36 18.25
C THR A 27 5.28 8.86 17.98
N GLN A 28 4.17 9.40 18.46
CA GLN A 28 4.18 10.75 19.02
C GLN A 28 3.44 10.77 20.36
N PRO A 29 4.08 11.23 21.45
CA PRO A 29 3.38 11.49 22.69
C PRO A 29 2.32 12.56 22.45
N ILE A 30 1.17 12.40 23.12
CA ILE A 30 0.02 13.30 23.05
C ILE A 30 0.48 14.75 23.28
N GLN A 31 0.36 15.61 22.27
CA GLN A 31 0.28 17.04 22.52
C GLN A 31 -1.07 17.28 23.20
N LYS A 32 -1.05 17.78 24.44
CA LYS A 32 -2.20 17.87 25.35
C LYS A 32 -3.37 18.72 24.85
N GLU A 33 -3.22 19.41 23.72
CA GLU A 33 -4.24 20.26 23.13
C GLU A 33 -4.30 20.04 21.62
N VAL A 34 -5.09 19.06 21.19
CA VAL A 34 -5.58 19.00 19.80
C VAL A 34 -7.07 19.33 19.86
N PRO A 35 -7.56 20.36 19.14
CA PRO A 35 -8.96 20.75 19.16
C PRO A 35 -9.88 19.56 18.84
N LYS A 36 -11.03 19.47 19.50
CA LYS A 36 -12.07 18.45 19.27
C LYS A 36 -12.59 18.39 17.83
N ASP A 37 -12.28 19.41 17.02
CA ASP A 37 -12.68 19.54 15.61
C ASP A 37 -11.55 19.21 14.63
N ALA A 38 -10.42 18.65 15.09
CA ALA A 38 -9.41 18.13 14.18
C ALA A 38 -10.00 16.94 13.42
N ALA A 39 -10.39 17.18 12.17
CA ALA A 39 -10.82 16.16 11.23
C ALA A 39 -9.95 14.91 11.38
N VAL A 40 -10.61 13.76 11.53
CA VAL A 40 -9.95 12.44 11.53
C VAL A 40 -8.93 12.47 10.40
N ALA A 41 -7.65 12.40 10.73
CA ALA A 41 -6.59 12.48 9.74
C ALA A 41 -6.94 11.52 8.60
N ASP A 42 -7.07 12.08 7.40
CA ASP A 42 -7.53 11.40 6.21
C ASP A 42 -6.79 10.05 6.07
N GLY A 43 -7.52 9.01 5.67
CA GLY A 43 -7.28 7.58 5.96
C GLY A 43 -5.91 6.97 5.64
N ASP A 44 -4.95 7.73 5.12
CA ASP A 44 -3.59 7.31 4.79
C ASP A 44 -2.79 6.86 6.03
N SER A 45 -3.05 7.46 7.19
CA SER A 45 -2.26 7.20 8.39
C SER A 45 -2.55 5.84 9.05
N GLN A 46 -3.65 5.15 8.70
CA GLN A 46 -4.15 3.96 9.41
C GLN A 46 -3.76 2.60 8.81
N ILE A 47 -2.86 2.58 7.82
CA ILE A 47 -2.57 1.40 7.00
C ILE A 47 -1.08 1.05 7.10
N GLY A 48 -0.77 -0.14 7.60
CA GLY A 48 0.59 -0.69 7.66
C GLY A 48 0.71 -1.94 6.77
N THR A 49 1.10 -1.75 5.52
CA THR A 49 1.34 -2.83 4.54
C THR A 49 2.73 -2.68 3.95
N VAL A 50 3.44 -3.80 3.81
CA VAL A 50 4.74 -3.89 3.13
C VAL A 50 4.62 -4.81 1.93
N GLY A 51 5.42 -4.54 0.91
CA GLY A 51 5.38 -5.27 -0.35
C GLY A 51 6.72 -5.27 -1.06
N CYS A 52 6.98 -6.33 -1.81
CA CYS A 52 8.14 -6.45 -2.67
C CYS A 52 7.73 -7.08 -4.00
N VAL A 53 8.36 -6.62 -5.07
CA VAL A 53 8.27 -7.17 -6.42
C VAL A 53 9.69 -7.29 -6.96
N ALA A 54 9.96 -8.36 -7.70
CA ALA A 54 11.28 -8.61 -8.26
C ALA A 54 11.18 -9.33 -9.60
N VAL A 55 12.17 -9.06 -10.46
CA VAL A 55 12.40 -9.74 -11.72
C VAL A 55 13.88 -10.12 -11.79
N ASP A 56 14.20 -11.31 -12.27
CA ASP A 56 15.58 -11.75 -12.50
C ASP A 56 15.99 -11.62 -13.99
N ASN A 57 17.24 -11.98 -14.29
CA ASN A 57 17.81 -11.84 -15.64
C ASN A 57 17.23 -12.85 -16.65
N GLU A 58 16.45 -13.84 -16.19
CA GLU A 58 15.69 -14.77 -17.04
C GLU A 58 14.25 -14.26 -17.28
N GLY A 59 13.87 -13.13 -16.68
CA GLY A 59 12.52 -12.58 -16.74
C GLY A 59 11.53 -13.28 -15.80
N ASN A 60 12.00 -14.07 -14.83
CA ASN A 60 11.14 -14.69 -13.84
C ASN A 60 10.65 -13.63 -12.85
N LEU A 61 9.36 -13.62 -12.59
CA LEU A 61 8.67 -12.58 -11.83
C LEU A 61 8.13 -13.13 -10.51
N ALA A 62 8.31 -12.37 -9.44
CA ALA A 62 7.78 -12.71 -8.13
C ALA A 62 7.28 -11.47 -7.37
N THR A 63 6.29 -11.66 -6.52
CA THR A 63 5.80 -10.65 -5.59
C THR A 63 5.42 -11.26 -4.25
N ALA A 64 5.54 -10.46 -3.19
CA ALA A 64 5.01 -10.77 -1.88
C ALA A 64 4.48 -9.50 -1.21
N THR A 65 3.36 -9.62 -0.51
CA THR A 65 2.74 -8.52 0.24
C THR A 65 2.31 -9.02 1.61
N SER A 66 2.52 -8.22 2.66
CA SER A 66 2.18 -8.57 4.04
C SER A 66 1.67 -7.35 4.81
N THR A 67 0.72 -7.57 5.73
CA THR A 67 0.04 -6.48 6.43
C THR A 67 -0.45 -6.89 7.82
N GLY A 68 -0.50 -5.93 8.74
CA GLY A 68 -1.31 -6.03 9.96
C GLY A 68 -2.80 -5.76 9.73
N GLY A 69 -3.16 -5.24 8.55
CA GLY A 69 -4.47 -4.69 8.22
C GLY A 69 -4.59 -3.23 8.64
N ILE A 70 -5.84 -2.76 8.75
CA ILE A 70 -6.13 -1.40 9.23
C ILE A 70 -6.23 -1.36 10.76
N VAL A 71 -5.90 -0.21 11.33
CA VAL A 71 -6.10 0.03 12.77
C VAL A 71 -7.58 -0.03 13.12
N ASN A 72 -7.89 -0.59 14.30
CA ASN A 72 -9.26 -0.76 14.80
C ASN A 72 -10.18 -1.59 13.88
N LYS A 73 -9.60 -2.49 13.05
CA LYS A 73 -10.40 -3.42 12.25
C LYS A 73 -11.27 -4.32 13.13
N MET A 74 -12.44 -4.68 12.63
CA MET A 74 -13.24 -5.76 13.21
C MET A 74 -12.44 -7.07 13.19
N VAL A 75 -12.56 -7.87 14.25
CA VAL A 75 -11.97 -9.22 14.29
C VAL A 75 -12.51 -10.03 13.12
N GLY A 76 -11.62 -10.66 12.36
CA GLY A 76 -11.97 -11.41 11.15
C GLY A 76 -12.05 -10.58 9.87
N ARG A 77 -11.87 -9.25 9.90
CA ARG A 77 -11.78 -8.44 8.68
C ARG A 77 -10.52 -8.81 7.89
N ILE A 78 -10.71 -9.17 6.62
CA ILE A 78 -9.65 -9.46 5.66
C ILE A 78 -9.58 -8.32 4.63
N GLY A 79 -8.37 -7.82 4.39
CA GLY A 79 -8.09 -6.80 3.37
C GLY A 79 -7.65 -7.41 2.04
N ASP A 80 -7.08 -6.58 1.17
CA ASP A 80 -6.60 -6.93 -0.17
C ASP A 80 -5.34 -7.78 -0.17
N THR A 81 -4.44 -7.56 0.80
CA THR A 81 -3.10 -8.14 0.84
C THR A 81 -3.04 -9.66 0.66
N PRO A 82 -3.88 -10.50 1.33
CA PRO A 82 -3.84 -11.95 1.12
C PRO A 82 -4.67 -12.43 -0.09
N ILE A 83 -5.32 -11.53 -0.84
CA ILE A 83 -6.21 -11.89 -1.94
C ILE A 83 -5.46 -11.75 -3.27
N ILE A 84 -5.25 -12.89 -3.93
CA ILE A 84 -4.58 -12.95 -5.24
C ILE A 84 -5.36 -12.13 -6.26
N GLY A 85 -4.65 -11.25 -6.97
CA GLY A 85 -5.22 -10.34 -7.95
C GLY A 85 -5.75 -9.03 -7.36
N ALA A 86 -5.90 -8.92 -6.05
CA ALA A 86 -6.19 -7.64 -5.39
C ALA A 86 -4.90 -6.96 -4.93
N GLY A 87 -4.33 -7.44 -3.81
CA GLY A 87 -3.11 -6.87 -3.22
C GLY A 87 -1.82 -7.45 -3.80
N THR A 88 -1.86 -8.67 -4.31
CA THR A 88 -0.66 -9.41 -4.77
C THR A 88 -0.96 -10.16 -6.07
N TYR A 89 -0.15 -9.96 -7.09
CA TYR A 89 -0.26 -10.70 -8.34
C TYR A 89 1.07 -10.76 -9.09
N ALA A 90 1.43 -11.93 -9.62
CA ALA A 90 2.51 -12.07 -10.59
C ALA A 90 2.09 -13.04 -11.71
N ASN A 91 2.51 -12.72 -12.93
CA ASN A 91 2.46 -13.61 -14.07
C ASN A 91 3.75 -13.45 -14.90
N HIS A 92 3.75 -13.92 -16.16
CA HIS A 92 4.89 -13.81 -17.06
C HIS A 92 5.13 -12.40 -17.64
N LEU A 93 4.21 -11.44 -17.41
CA LEU A 93 4.31 -10.07 -17.91
C LEU A 93 4.78 -9.11 -16.82
N CYS A 94 4.20 -9.21 -15.62
CA CYS A 94 4.55 -8.35 -14.49
C CYS A 94 4.30 -8.99 -13.13
N ALA A 95 4.90 -8.38 -12.11
CA ALA A 95 4.66 -8.63 -10.69
C ALA A 95 4.22 -7.33 -10.02
N VAL A 96 3.20 -7.40 -9.17
CA VAL A 96 2.54 -6.25 -8.56
C VAL A 96 2.24 -6.50 -7.08
N SER A 97 2.59 -5.53 -6.25
CA SER A 97 2.20 -5.46 -4.84
C SER A 97 1.53 -4.13 -4.57
N ALA A 98 0.28 -4.16 -4.11
CA ALA A 98 -0.51 -2.97 -3.77
C ALA A 98 -0.54 -2.72 -2.26
N THR A 99 -0.84 -1.47 -1.90
CA THR A 99 -1.03 -1.00 -0.52
C THR A 99 -2.09 0.10 -0.50
N GLY A 100 -2.81 0.23 0.61
CA GLY A 100 -3.84 1.24 0.79
C GLY A 100 -5.13 0.69 1.40
N ARG A 101 -6.26 1.28 1.02
CA ARG A 101 -7.59 0.90 1.51
C ARG A 101 -8.06 -0.38 0.85
N GLY A 102 -7.92 -1.49 1.56
CA GLY A 102 -8.17 -2.83 1.01
C GLY A 102 -9.51 -3.02 0.29
N GLU A 103 -10.61 -2.41 0.75
CA GLU A 103 -11.90 -2.52 0.06
C GLU A 103 -11.91 -1.88 -1.34
N ALA A 104 -11.14 -0.80 -1.54
CA ALA A 104 -10.98 -0.17 -2.84
C ALA A 104 -10.12 -1.06 -3.76
N ILE A 105 -9.03 -1.61 -3.22
CA ILE A 105 -8.09 -2.48 -3.93
C ILE A 105 -8.76 -3.79 -4.36
N ILE A 106 -9.55 -4.42 -3.48
CA ILE A 106 -10.32 -5.64 -3.80
C ILE A 106 -11.32 -5.37 -4.91
N ARG A 107 -12.09 -4.27 -4.80
CA ARG A 107 -13.16 -3.96 -5.75
C ARG A 107 -12.63 -3.67 -7.15
N GLY A 108 -11.46 -3.06 -7.25
CA GLY A 108 -10.80 -2.75 -8.52
C GLY A 108 -9.80 -3.81 -8.99
N THR A 109 -9.65 -4.93 -8.28
CA THR A 109 -8.69 -6.00 -8.61
C THR A 109 -7.31 -5.48 -9.03
N ILE A 110 -6.79 -4.48 -8.31
CA ILE A 110 -5.71 -3.59 -8.77
C ILE A 110 -4.51 -4.37 -9.31
N ALA A 111 -4.00 -5.35 -8.55
CA ALA A 111 -2.81 -6.10 -8.95
C ALA A 111 -3.04 -6.91 -10.24
N ARG A 112 -4.20 -7.55 -10.40
CA ARG A 112 -4.54 -8.29 -11.63
C ARG A 112 -4.83 -7.34 -12.80
N ASP A 113 -5.44 -6.20 -12.53
CA ASP A 113 -5.85 -5.24 -13.55
C ASP A 113 -4.65 -4.60 -14.25
N VAL A 114 -3.54 -4.36 -13.54
CA VAL A 114 -2.29 -3.90 -14.17
C VAL A 114 -1.83 -4.93 -15.23
N ALA A 115 -1.76 -6.20 -14.85
CA ALA A 115 -1.42 -7.27 -15.79
C ALA A 115 -2.45 -7.38 -16.93
N ALA A 116 -3.75 -7.18 -16.66
CA ALA A 116 -4.81 -7.30 -17.66
C ALA A 116 -4.75 -6.16 -18.67
N VAL A 117 -4.43 -4.95 -18.23
CA VAL A 117 -4.25 -3.78 -19.08
C VAL A 117 -3.02 -3.95 -19.97
N MET A 118 -1.90 -4.45 -19.42
CA MET A 118 -0.74 -4.81 -20.25
C MET A 118 -1.11 -5.87 -21.29
N GLU A 119 -1.75 -6.96 -20.86
CA GLU A 119 -2.09 -8.12 -21.71
C GLU A 119 -3.11 -7.79 -22.80
N PHE A 120 -4.18 -7.08 -22.47
CA PHE A 120 -5.33 -6.91 -23.37
C PHE A 120 -5.39 -5.54 -24.05
N LYS A 121 -4.73 -4.52 -23.51
CA LYS A 121 -4.61 -3.20 -24.16
C LYS A 121 -3.23 -2.95 -24.77
N GLY A 122 -2.24 -3.79 -24.49
CA GLY A 122 -0.89 -3.64 -25.01
C GLY A 122 -0.15 -2.42 -24.45
N LEU A 123 -0.54 -1.91 -23.28
CA LEU A 123 0.13 -0.78 -22.64
C LEU A 123 1.42 -1.22 -21.96
N SER A 124 2.39 -0.31 -21.86
CA SER A 124 3.60 -0.52 -21.05
C SER A 124 3.26 -0.66 -19.56
N LEU A 125 4.21 -1.17 -18.76
CA LEU A 125 4.00 -1.30 -17.31
C LEU A 125 3.63 0.04 -16.68
N LYS A 126 4.36 1.09 -17.04
CA LYS A 126 4.18 2.44 -16.50
C LYS A 126 2.78 2.99 -16.82
N GLU A 127 2.34 2.85 -18.06
CA GLU A 127 1.02 3.31 -18.51
C GLU A 127 -0.09 2.49 -17.87
N ALA A 128 0.06 1.17 -17.80
CA ALA A 128 -0.92 0.27 -17.19
C ALA A 128 -1.09 0.55 -15.70
N ALA A 129 0.03 0.69 -14.97
CA ALA A 129 0.03 0.98 -13.55
C ALA A 129 -0.60 2.34 -13.22
N ALA A 130 -0.26 3.39 -13.99
CA ALA A 130 -0.88 4.71 -13.85
C ALA A 130 -2.38 4.66 -14.18
N TYR A 131 -2.76 4.00 -15.29
CA TYR A 131 -4.15 3.84 -15.70
C TYR A 131 -5.00 3.20 -14.60
N VAL A 132 -4.50 2.15 -13.94
CA VAL A 132 -5.23 1.46 -12.87
C VAL A 132 -5.34 2.33 -11.62
N ILE A 133 -4.26 2.99 -11.19
CA ILE A 133 -4.28 3.86 -10.00
C ILE A 133 -5.22 5.06 -10.20
N ASP A 134 -5.31 5.61 -11.41
CA ASP A 134 -6.23 6.71 -11.74
C ASP A 134 -7.71 6.33 -11.64
N GLN A 135 -8.06 5.04 -11.74
CA GLN A 135 -9.44 4.57 -11.55
C GLN A 135 -9.81 4.40 -10.08
N VAL A 136 -8.83 4.38 -9.18
CA VAL A 136 -9.06 4.27 -7.74
C VAL A 136 -9.40 5.66 -7.20
N PRO A 137 -10.41 5.80 -6.32
CA PRO A 137 -10.69 7.09 -5.70
C PRO A 137 -9.43 7.66 -5.02
N ARG A 138 -9.17 8.96 -5.21
CA ARG A 138 -8.00 9.64 -4.66
C ARG A 138 -7.85 9.37 -3.16
N GLY A 139 -6.62 9.18 -2.69
CA GLY A 139 -6.33 8.93 -1.27
C GLY A 139 -6.50 7.48 -0.83
N ASN A 140 -6.52 6.49 -1.74
CA ASN A 140 -6.85 5.11 -1.36
C ASN A 140 -5.85 4.05 -1.75
N ALA A 141 -4.97 4.24 -2.73
CA ALA A 141 -4.06 3.17 -3.14
C ALA A 141 -2.74 3.67 -3.71
N GLY A 142 -1.74 2.81 -3.55
CA GLY A 142 -0.51 2.81 -4.33
C GLY A 142 -0.06 1.38 -4.60
N LEU A 143 0.87 1.23 -5.52
CA LEU A 143 1.45 -0.06 -5.84
C LEU A 143 2.90 0.07 -6.26
N VAL A 144 3.64 -1.02 -6.12
CA VAL A 144 4.93 -1.22 -6.77
C VAL A 144 4.79 -2.36 -7.76
N ALA A 145 5.40 -2.22 -8.93
CA ALA A 145 5.36 -3.23 -9.97
C ALA A 145 6.67 -3.30 -10.77
N VAL A 146 6.98 -4.50 -11.26
CA VAL A 146 8.04 -4.73 -12.26
C VAL A 146 7.53 -5.54 -13.43
N SER A 147 8.08 -5.31 -14.62
CA SER A 147 7.81 -6.11 -15.83
C SER A 147 8.86 -7.21 -16.01
N SER A 148 8.58 -8.18 -16.88
CA SER A 148 9.57 -9.19 -17.29
C SER A 148 10.79 -8.61 -18.02
N THR A 149 10.69 -7.36 -18.48
CA THR A 149 11.76 -6.62 -19.17
C THR A 149 12.60 -5.75 -18.24
N GLY A 150 12.32 -5.73 -16.93
CA GLY A 150 13.06 -4.91 -15.96
C GLY A 150 12.52 -3.50 -15.77
N GLU A 151 11.38 -3.13 -16.36
CA GLU A 151 10.74 -1.85 -16.08
C GLU A 151 10.22 -1.82 -14.64
N VAL A 152 10.31 -0.66 -13.98
CA VAL A 152 9.81 -0.44 -12.62
C VAL A 152 8.72 0.66 -12.66
N ALA A 153 7.61 0.44 -11.96
CA ALA A 153 6.57 1.44 -11.76
C ALA A 153 6.14 1.49 -10.28
N MET A 154 5.99 2.69 -9.72
CA MET A 154 5.56 2.87 -8.32
C MET A 154 4.47 3.95 -8.15
N PRO A 155 3.37 3.95 -8.92
CA PRO A 155 2.33 4.98 -8.80
C PRO A 155 1.51 4.84 -7.51
N PHE A 156 1.06 5.98 -7.00
CA PHE A 156 0.15 6.07 -5.87
C PHE A 156 -0.73 7.31 -6.00
N ASN A 157 -1.91 7.28 -5.39
CA ASN A 157 -2.83 8.42 -5.33
C ASN A 157 -3.13 8.89 -3.89
N THR A 158 -2.41 8.33 -2.92
CA THR A 158 -2.36 8.75 -1.52
C THR A 158 -1.48 10.00 -1.38
N THR A 159 -1.46 10.60 -0.19
CA THR A 159 -0.56 11.74 0.10
C THR A 159 0.90 11.37 -0.13
N GLY A 160 1.25 10.12 0.17
CA GLY A 160 2.57 9.53 -0.07
C GLY A 160 2.56 8.02 0.05
N MET A 161 3.68 7.42 -0.35
CA MET A 161 3.93 6.00 -0.28
C MET A 161 5.42 5.76 -0.03
N PHE A 162 5.75 5.17 1.13
CA PHE A 162 7.10 4.68 1.41
C PHE A 162 7.49 3.63 0.38
N ARG A 163 8.53 3.91 -0.40
CA ARG A 163 8.93 3.06 -1.52
C ARG A 163 10.42 3.21 -1.83
N ALA A 164 10.96 2.16 -2.44
CA ALA A 164 12.29 2.17 -3.01
C ALA A 164 12.35 1.21 -4.20
N CYS A 165 13.29 1.46 -5.11
CA CYS A 165 13.61 0.53 -6.19
C CYS A 165 15.11 0.56 -6.50
N ALA A 166 15.57 -0.49 -7.18
CA ALA A 166 16.92 -0.60 -7.72
C ALA A 166 16.91 -1.47 -8.98
N THR A 167 17.86 -1.24 -9.88
CA THR A 167 18.07 -1.99 -11.13
C THR A 167 19.54 -2.37 -11.30
N GLU A 168 19.82 -3.39 -12.11
CA GLU A 168 21.19 -3.90 -12.34
C GLU A 168 22.12 -2.85 -12.97
N ASP A 169 21.58 -1.94 -13.77
CA ASP A 169 22.32 -0.84 -14.43
C ASP A 169 22.81 0.26 -13.45
N GLY A 170 22.50 0.11 -12.16
CA GLY A 170 22.97 0.99 -11.09
C GLY A 170 22.00 2.10 -10.71
N TYR A 171 20.80 2.15 -11.31
CA TYR A 171 19.77 3.08 -10.84
C TYR A 171 19.17 2.63 -9.50
N SER A 172 18.91 3.59 -8.62
CA SER A 172 18.24 3.36 -7.34
C SER A 172 17.49 4.61 -6.88
N GLU A 173 16.32 4.44 -6.28
CA GLU A 173 15.50 5.52 -5.72
C GLU A 173 14.96 5.11 -4.36
N ILE A 174 14.92 6.05 -3.41
CA ILE A 174 14.16 5.93 -2.16
C ILE A 174 13.31 7.18 -2.03
N ALA A 175 12.01 7.00 -1.83
CA ALA A 175 11.07 8.11 -1.79
C ALA A 175 9.88 7.85 -0.85
N ILE A 176 9.22 8.93 -0.44
CA ILE A 176 8.00 8.91 0.38
C ILE A 176 6.92 9.72 -0.33
N TRP A 177 7.24 10.97 -0.65
CA TRP A 177 6.34 11.90 -1.31
C TRP A 177 6.59 11.93 -2.83
N ASP A 178 5.72 12.62 -3.56
CA ASP A 178 6.05 13.03 -4.91
C ASP A 178 7.21 14.04 -4.88
N SER A 179 8.13 13.89 -5.82
CA SER A 179 9.13 14.93 -6.02
C SER A 179 8.41 16.18 -6.53
N PRO A 180 8.62 17.37 -5.93
CA PRO A 180 8.06 18.59 -6.50
C PRO A 180 8.56 18.70 -7.94
N THR A 181 7.63 18.80 -8.90
CA THR A 181 7.93 19.11 -10.29
C THR A 181 8.85 20.32 -10.32
N LYS A 182 10.08 20.13 -10.80
CA LYS A 182 10.97 21.24 -11.15
C LYS A 182 10.43 21.98 -12.36
#